data_AF-A0A134A3B5-F1
#
_entry.id   AF-A0A134A3B5-F1
#
_cell.length_a   1.000
_cell.length_b   1.000
_cell.length_c   1.000
_cell.angle_alpha   90.00
_cell.angle_beta   90.00
_cell.angle_gamma   90.00
#
_symmetry.space_group_name_H-M   'P 1'
#
loop_
_entity.id
_entity.type
_entity.pdbx_description
1 polymer ?
#
loop_
_entity_poly.entity_id
_entity_poly.type
_entity_poly.pdbx_seq_one_letter_code
_entity_poly.pdbx_strand_id
1 'polypeptide(L)' 'MRVRAQLFFRDKYIRGFFIDTKSAGSYNFVVKNAGKTLKTMRDFLGNEKIVRNKPVLSLKRVLEWFKRKK' A
#
# COMPACT_ATOMS: atom_id res chain seq x y z
N MET A 1 11.16 -5.94 9.21
CA MET A 1 10.03 -5.01 9.40
C MET A 1 9.78 -4.29 8.09
N ARG A 2 8.53 -4.24 7.64
CA ARG A 2 8.14 -3.63 6.37
C ARG A 2 6.86 -2.83 6.58
N VAL A 3 6.71 -1.70 5.89
CA VAL A 3 5.49 -0.90 5.93
C VAL A 3 4.82 -0.97 4.57
N ARG A 4 3.53 -1.30 4.54
CA ARG A 4 2.72 -1.33 3.32
C ARG A 4 1.65 -0.24 3.37
N ALA A 5 1.63 0.64 2.38
CA ALA A 5 0.57 1.64 2.25
C ALA A 5 -0.69 1.01 1.64
N GLN A 6 -1.84 1.23 2.29
CA GLN A 6 -3.15 0.83 1.78
C GLN A 6 -3.70 1.93 0.85
N LEU A 7 -3.50 1.72 -0.45
CA LEU A 7 -3.85 2.67 -1.49
C LEU A 7 -5.27 2.38 -2.03
N PHE A 8 -6.05 3.44 -2.20
CA PHE A 8 -7.40 3.44 -2.75
C PHE A 8 -7.51 4.45 -3.89
N PHE A 9 -8.59 4.37 -4.66
CA PHE A 9 -8.91 5.30 -5.75
C PHE A 9 -7.77 5.50 -6.75
N ARG A 10 -7.20 4.39 -7.25
CA ARG A 10 -6.06 4.41 -8.20
C ARG A 10 -4.86 5.18 -7.65
N ASP A 11 -4.39 4.81 -6.47
CA ASP A 11 -3.21 5.38 -5.80
C ASP A 11 -3.35 6.85 -5.38
N LYS A 12 -4.56 7.43 -5.45
CA LYS A 12 -4.81 8.84 -5.07
C LYS A 12 -5.06 9.05 -3.58
N TYR A 13 -5.43 8.00 -2.86
CA TYR A 13 -5.77 8.10 -1.45
C TYR A 13 -5.12 6.97 -0.64
N ILE A 14 -4.54 7.31 0.49
CA ILE A 14 -4.01 6.34 1.46
C ILE A 14 -4.98 6.30 2.64
N ARG A 15 -5.60 5.14 2.87
CA ARG A 15 -6.52 4.93 4.00
C ARG A 15 -5.76 4.63 5.30
N GLY A 16 -4.63 3.94 5.18
CA GLY A 16 -3.91 3.38 6.30
C GLY A 16 -2.60 2.74 5.89
N PHE A 17 -1.88 2.26 6.90
CA PHE A 17 -0.61 1.56 6.73
C PHE A 17 -0.66 0.23 7.48
N PHE A 18 -0.11 -0.80 6.86
CA PHE A 18 0.22 -2.04 7.54
C PHE A 18 1.68 -2.01 7.97
N ILE A 19 1.95 -2.36 9.23
CA ILE A 19 3.30 -2.58 9.73
C ILE A 19 3.46 -4.08 9.92
N ASP A 20 4.29 -4.69 9.07
CA ASP A 20 4.63 -6.10 9.12
C ASP A 20 5.89 -6.25 9.97
N THR A 21 5.74 -6.89 11.13
CA THR A 21 6.84 -7.22 12.04
C THR A 21 7.43 -8.58 11.69
N LYS A 22 8.64 -8.89 12.19
CA LYS A 22 9.29 -10.19 11.88
C LYS A 22 8.62 -11.37 12.58
N SER A 23 8.06 -11.16 13.77
CA SER A 23 7.61 -12.23 14.67
C SER A 23 6.19 -12.04 15.21
N ALA A 24 5.69 -10.80 15.30
CA ALA A 24 4.40 -10.48 15.92
C ALA A 24 3.26 -10.27 14.91
N GLY A 25 3.48 -10.63 13.63
CA GLY A 25 2.48 -10.49 12.58
C GLY A 25 2.37 -9.06 12.01
N SER A 26 1.20 -8.75 11.45
CA SER A 26 0.92 -7.51 10.72
C SER A 26 -0.15 -6.67 11.43
N TYR A 27 0.15 -5.39 11.66
CA TYR A 27 -0.76 -4.45 12.32
C TYR A 27 -1.30 -3.44 11.31
N ASN A 28 -2.59 -3.13 11.36
CA ASN A 28 -3.22 -2.13 10.50
C ASN A 28 -3.52 -0.84 11.25
N PHE A 29 -3.10 0.28 10.69
CA PHE A 29 -3.36 1.62 11.24
C PHE A 29 -4.15 2.45 10.24
N VAL A 30 -5.38 2.81 10.61
CA VAL A 30 -6.18 3.78 9.85
C VAL A 30 -5.73 5.18 10.24
N VAL A 31 -5.47 6.04 9.25
CA VAL A 31 -4.89 7.36 9.49
C VAL A 31 -5.77 8.46 8.95
N LYS A 32 -5.87 9.57 9.70
CA LYS A 32 -6.59 10.76 9.26
C LYS A 32 -5.76 11.61 8.29
N ASN A 33 -4.44 11.72 8.52
CA ASN A 33 -3.53 12.49 7.67
C ASN A 33 -2.38 11.62 7.15
N ALA A 34 -2.62 10.96 6.01
CA ALA A 34 -1.65 10.03 5.45
C ALA A 34 -0.35 10.67 4.96
N GLY A 35 -0.37 11.92 4.51
CA GLY A 35 0.83 12.62 4.05
C GLY A 35 1.82 12.87 5.18
N LYS A 36 1.32 13.42 6.31
CA LYS A 36 2.14 13.63 7.50
C LYS A 36 2.63 12.30 8.07
N THR A 37 1.76 11.29 8.17
CA THR A 37 2.15 9.96 8.65
C THR A 37 3.20 9.31 7.76
N LEU A 38 3.05 9.38 6.43
CA LEU A 38 4.04 8.84 5.49
C LEU A 38 5.40 9.53 5.67
N LYS A 39 5.42 10.85 5.82
CA LYS A 39 6.66 11.60 6.07
C LYS A 39 7.33 11.13 7.35
N THR A 40 6.59 11.09 8.46
CA THR A 40 7.10 10.58 9.73
C THR A 40 7.64 9.15 9.60
N MET A 41 6.91 8.25 8.94
CA MET A 41 7.39 6.89 8.72
C MET A 41 8.68 6.85 7.91
N ARG A 42 8.88 7.72 6.92
CA ARG A 42 10.13 7.82 6.17
C ARG A 42 11.29 8.28 7.04
N ASP A 43 11.04 9.31 7.86
CA ASP A 43 12.06 9.90 8.71
C ASP A 43 12.56 8.89 9.77
N PHE A 44 11.66 8.05 10.31
CA PHE A 44 12.00 7.09 11.37
C PHE A 44 12.39 5.69 10.87
N LEU A 45 11.81 5.21 9.78
CA LEU A 45 11.97 3.82 9.34
C LEU A 45 12.88 3.66 8.12
N GLY A 46 13.21 4.76 7.44
CA GLY A 46 13.91 4.73 6.16
C GLY A 46 12.97 4.48 4.98
N ASN A 47 13.30 5.08 3.83
CA ASN A 47 12.51 4.96 2.61
C ASN A 47 12.44 3.53 2.07
N GLU A 48 13.47 2.72 2.30
CA GLU A 48 13.61 1.35 1.81
C GLU A 48 12.62 0.36 2.44
N LYS A 49 12.05 0.71 3.61
CA LYS A 49 11.07 -0.13 4.30
C LYS A 49 9.63 0.14 3.84
N ILE A 50 9.41 1.21 3.09
CA ILE A 50 8.08 1.63 2.65
C ILE A 50 7.78 1.06 1.27
N VAL A 51 6.81 0.14 1.22
CA VAL A 51 6.41 -0.50 -0.03
C VAL A 51 4.97 -0.14 -0.37
N ARG A 52 4.75 0.25 -1.63
CA ARG A 52 3.40 0.46 -2.17
C ARG A 52 2.79 -0.90 -2.49
N ASN A 53 1.63 -1.18 -1.93
CA ASN A 53 0.85 -2.34 -2.36
C ASN A 53 0.09 -1.97 -3.63
N LYS A 54 0.68 -2.26 -4.80
CA LYS A 54 -0.03 -2.09 -6.07
C LYS A 54 -1.08 -3.21 -6.18
N PRO A 55 -2.36 -2.89 -6.43
CA PRO A 55 -3.38 -3.93 -6.62
C PRO A 55 -3.00 -4.82 -7.81
N VAL A 56 -2.81 -6.11 -7.54
CA VAL A 56 -2.35 -7.13 -8.51
C VAL A 56 -3.39 -7.35 -9.63
N LEU A 57 -4.66 -7.12 -9.32
CA LEU A 57 -5.80 -7.13 -10.23
C LEU A 57 -6.16 -5.70 -10.61
N SER A 58 -5.38 -5.08 -11.48
CA SER A 58 -5.87 -3.87 -12.15
C SER A 58 -6.99 -4.31 -13.09
N LEU A 59 -8.14 -3.62 -13.03
CA LEU A 59 -9.26 -3.82 -13.97
C LEU A 59 -8.79 -3.82 -15.43
N LYS A 60 -7.70 -3.11 -15.75
CA LYS A 60 -7.05 -3.16 -17.06
C LYS A 60 -6.56 -4.55 -17.44
N ARG A 61 -5.84 -5.27 -16.56
CA ARG A 61 -5.35 -6.63 -16.85
C ARG A 61 -6.51 -7.62 -17.04
N VAL A 62 -7.58 -7.45 -16.27
CA VAL A 62 -8.79 -8.27 -16.41
C VAL A 62 -9.48 -7.99 -17.76
N LEU A 63 -9.67 -6.72 -18.12
CA LEU A 63 -10.22 -6.30 -19.42
C LEU A 63 -9.37 -6.76 -20.61
N GLU A 64 -8.04 -6.67 -20.53
CA GLU A 64 -7.12 -7.17 -21.55
C GLU A 64 -7.20 -8.70 -21.70
N TRP A 65 -7.34 -9.43 -20.60
CA TRP A 65 -7.53 -10.88 -20.64
C TRP A 65 -8.85 -11.27 -21.31
N PHE A 66 -9.94 -10.55 -21.02
CA PHE A 66 -11.21 -10.76 -21.73
C PHE A 66 -11.14 -10.40 -23.22
N LYS A 67 -10.40 -9.35 -23.60
CA LYS A 67 -10.19 -9.00 -25.01
C LYS A 67 -9.37 -10.03 -25.78
N ARG A 68 -8.42 -10.72 -25.14
CA ARG A 68 -7.58 -11.77 -25.77
C ARG A 68 -8.32 -13.10 -26.00
N LYS A 69 -9.48 -13.30 -25.38
CA LYS A 69 -10.29 -14.52 -25.50
C LYS A 69 -11.42 -14.43 -26.53
N LYS A 70 -11.56 -13.29 -27.21
CA LYS A 70 -12.52 -13.07 -28.30
C LYS A 70 -11.75 -12.98 -29.61
#